data_AF-A0A6A1X176-F1
#
_entry.id   AF-A0A6A1X176-F1
#
_cell.length_a   1.000
_cell.length_b   1.000
_cell.length_c   1.000
_cell.angle_alpha   90.00
_cell.angle_beta   90.00
_cell.angle_gamma   90.00
#
_symmetry.space_group_name_H-M   'P 1'
#
loop_
_entity.id
_entity.type
_entity.pdbx_description
1 polymer ?
#
loop_
_entity_poly.entity_id
_entity_poly.type
_entity_poly.pdbx_seq_one_letter_code
_entity_poly.pdbx_strand_id
1 'polypeptide(L)'
;TVTLDEDILRPLDFAIYNDSMFIIPDYSGENRLCRVNCNGKLIDKIGIIPTIDEKALENARPALAQAWRSFLDYNPNNGILAVVTQLGEVLEVYNLKDSTHVVRIGEYGEPEFKISDGYGIPTGIMGFSDVQVTDSAIYTVFHGTSFKEIARQSGRLPDGGKYIYVFSLKGEPLCKYVLDHYIYGIWVDEATKTIIATDVNNDEPILKFNFG
;
A
#
# COMPACT_ATOMS: atom_id res chain seq x y z
N THR A 1 -8.52 -21.80 -14.45
CA THR A 1 -8.03 -20.50 -14.96
C THR A 1 -9.14 -19.49 -14.79
N VAL A 2 -8.86 -18.35 -14.18
CA VAL A 2 -9.80 -17.22 -14.10
C VAL A 2 -9.44 -16.28 -15.25
N THR A 3 -10.39 -15.99 -16.14
CA THR A 3 -10.19 -15.02 -17.21
C THR A 3 -10.56 -13.64 -16.66
N LEU A 4 -9.62 -12.71 -16.65
CA LEU A 4 -9.91 -11.32 -16.26
C LEU A 4 -10.62 -10.62 -17.41
N ASP A 5 -11.58 -9.75 -17.07
CA ASP A 5 -12.23 -8.85 -18.01
C ASP A 5 -11.20 -7.99 -18.75
N GLU A 6 -11.43 -7.70 -20.04
CA GLU A 6 -10.51 -6.88 -20.85
C GLU A 6 -10.37 -5.45 -20.30
N ASP A 7 -11.39 -5.00 -19.56
CA ASP A 7 -11.42 -3.72 -18.87
C ASP A 7 -10.57 -3.70 -17.58
N ILE A 8 -10.05 -4.85 -17.13
CA ILE A 8 -9.20 -4.95 -15.94
C ILE A 8 -7.72 -4.94 -16.34
N LEU A 9 -7.03 -3.87 -15.99
CA LEU A 9 -5.58 -3.83 -16.05
C LEU A 9 -4.97 -4.72 -14.97
N ARG A 10 -3.84 -5.37 -15.29
CA ARG A 10 -3.17 -6.32 -14.40
C ARG A 10 -2.88 -5.69 -13.03
N PRO A 11 -3.54 -6.15 -11.95
CA PRO A 11 -3.24 -5.65 -10.61
C PRO A 11 -1.94 -6.26 -10.09
N LEU A 12 -1.29 -5.54 -9.17
CA LEU A 12 -0.07 -5.99 -8.49
C LEU A 12 -0.35 -6.49 -7.07
N ASP A 13 -1.49 -6.13 -6.51
CA ASP A 13 -1.92 -6.54 -5.18
C ASP A 13 -3.45 -6.66 -5.12
N PHE A 14 -3.98 -7.35 -4.12
CA PHE A 14 -5.42 -7.53 -3.91
C PHE A 14 -5.74 -7.76 -2.42
N ALA A 15 -6.93 -7.32 -2.00
CA ALA A 15 -7.50 -7.69 -0.71
C ALA A 15 -8.75 -8.57 -0.92
N ILE A 16 -8.90 -9.60 -0.09
CA ILE A 16 -10.10 -10.44 -0.08
C ILE A 16 -11.22 -9.66 0.60
N TYR A 17 -12.29 -9.32 -0.12
CA TYR A 17 -13.43 -8.62 0.46
C TYR A 17 -14.44 -9.59 1.08
N ASN A 18 -14.70 -10.71 0.40
CA ASN A 18 -15.45 -11.86 0.90
C ASN A 18 -15.21 -13.10 0.02
N ASP A 19 -15.91 -14.19 0.28
CA ASP A 19 -15.82 -15.47 -0.43
C ASP A 19 -15.96 -15.40 -1.96
N SER A 20 -16.55 -14.32 -2.48
CA SER A 20 -16.88 -14.16 -3.90
C SER A 20 -16.25 -12.93 -4.56
N MET A 21 -15.59 -12.06 -3.80
CA MET A 21 -15.13 -10.75 -4.28
C MET A 21 -13.78 -10.35 -3.69
N PHE A 22 -13.01 -9.65 -4.51
CA PHE A 22 -11.71 -9.08 -4.19
C PHE A 22 -11.70 -7.60 -4.55
N ILE A 23 -10.90 -6.81 -3.83
CA ILE A 23 -10.60 -5.42 -4.15
C ILE A 23 -9.21 -5.36 -4.73
N ILE A 24 -9.03 -4.61 -5.83
CA ILE A 24 -7.74 -4.44 -6.51
C ILE A 24 -7.49 -2.96 -6.83
N PRO A 25 -6.23 -2.51 -6.95
CA PRO A 25 -5.91 -1.18 -7.48
C PRO A 25 -6.37 -1.01 -8.92
N ASP A 26 -6.88 0.18 -9.27
CA ASP A 26 -7.20 0.55 -10.65
C ASP A 26 -6.01 1.29 -11.29
N TYR A 27 -5.29 0.59 -12.18
CA TYR A 27 -4.13 1.16 -12.87
C TYR A 27 -4.47 1.98 -14.12
N SER A 28 -5.76 2.15 -14.45
CA SER A 28 -6.17 3.03 -15.56
C SER A 28 -6.06 4.50 -15.15
N GLY A 29 -6.16 4.75 -13.84
CA GLY A 29 -6.24 6.08 -13.23
C GLY A 29 -7.58 6.76 -13.41
N GLU A 30 -8.60 6.07 -13.91
CA GLU A 30 -9.98 6.56 -13.88
C GLU A 30 -10.55 6.56 -12.46
N ASN A 31 -10.18 5.57 -11.66
CA ASN A 31 -10.63 5.38 -10.27
C ASN A 31 -9.45 5.01 -9.40
N ARG A 32 -9.68 4.87 -8.09
CA ARG A 32 -8.65 4.42 -7.16
C ARG A 32 -8.54 2.90 -7.10
N LEU A 33 -9.68 2.22 -7.00
CA LEU A 33 -9.78 0.76 -6.85
C LEU A 33 -10.93 0.20 -7.68
N CYS A 34 -10.92 -1.11 -7.87
CA CYS A 34 -12.00 -1.89 -8.48
C CYS A 34 -12.43 -3.02 -7.54
N ARG A 35 -13.74 -3.36 -7.52
CA ARG A 35 -14.23 -4.63 -6.98
C ARG A 35 -14.42 -5.62 -8.10
N VAL A 36 -13.85 -6.80 -7.94
CA VAL A 36 -13.85 -7.87 -8.94
C VAL A 36 -14.39 -9.14 -8.29
N ASN A 37 -15.24 -9.87 -8.99
CA ASN A 37 -15.73 -11.14 -8.47
C ASN A 37 -14.73 -12.29 -8.72
N CYS A 38 -14.99 -13.46 -8.14
CA CYS A 38 -14.16 -14.65 -8.30
C CYS A 38 -14.08 -15.22 -9.72
N ASN A 39 -14.93 -14.75 -10.64
CA ASN A 39 -14.86 -15.08 -12.06
C ASN A 39 -13.99 -14.08 -12.85
N GLY A 40 -13.36 -13.11 -12.20
CA GLY A 40 -12.52 -12.10 -12.85
C GLY A 40 -13.31 -10.97 -13.52
N LYS A 41 -14.60 -10.81 -13.19
CA LYS A 41 -15.44 -9.76 -13.78
C LYS A 41 -15.49 -8.52 -12.88
N LEU A 42 -15.36 -7.34 -13.48
CA LEU A 42 -15.55 -6.05 -12.81
C LEU A 42 -16.99 -5.91 -12.31
N ILE A 43 -17.14 -5.56 -11.03
CA ILE A 43 -18.44 -5.33 -10.38
C ILE A 43 -18.69 -3.84 -10.22
N ASP A 44 -17.76 -3.14 -9.59
CA ASP A 44 -17.82 -1.69 -9.38
C ASP A 44 -16.41 -1.08 -9.28
N LYS A 45 -16.39 0.26 -9.26
CA LYS A 45 -15.19 1.11 -9.17
C LYS A 45 -15.32 1.98 -7.93
N ILE A 46 -14.22 2.21 -7.20
CA ILE A 46 -14.19 2.93 -5.93
C ILE A 46 -13.23 4.11 -6.02
N GLY A 47 -13.71 5.30 -5.66
CA GLY A 47 -12.90 6.48 -5.37
C GLY A 47 -12.13 7.02 -6.58
N ILE A 48 -11.34 8.06 -6.31
CA ILE A 48 -10.40 8.68 -7.24
C ILE A 48 -9.04 8.77 -6.56
N ILE A 49 -7.96 8.88 -7.33
CA ILE A 49 -6.62 9.11 -6.79
C ILE A 49 -6.62 10.47 -6.07
N PRO A 50 -6.37 10.54 -4.74
CA PRO A 50 -6.44 11.78 -3.98
C PRO A 50 -5.16 12.60 -4.11
N THR A 51 -4.75 12.86 -5.35
CA THR A 51 -3.54 13.64 -5.64
C THR A 51 -3.82 15.13 -5.69
N ILE A 52 -2.80 15.93 -5.36
CA ILE A 52 -2.82 17.38 -5.59
C ILE A 52 -2.31 17.77 -6.99
N ASP A 53 -1.68 16.84 -7.72
CA ASP A 53 -1.25 17.07 -9.11
C ASP A 53 -2.43 16.95 -10.09
N GLU A 54 -3.24 18.01 -10.15
CA GLU A 54 -4.38 18.13 -11.07
C GLU A 54 -3.95 17.91 -12.54
N LYS A 55 -2.73 18.34 -12.92
CA LYS A 55 -2.25 18.19 -14.30
C LYS A 55 -2.01 16.74 -14.66
N ALA A 56 -1.39 15.97 -13.77
CA ALA A 56 -1.21 14.53 -13.96
C ALA A 56 -2.55 13.80 -13.97
N LEU A 57 -3.50 14.21 -13.12
CA LEU A 57 -4.85 13.64 -13.08
C LEU A 57 -5.66 13.92 -14.36
N GLU A 58 -5.44 15.05 -15.02
CA GLU A 58 -6.08 15.39 -16.30
C GLU A 58 -5.39 14.74 -17.50
N ASN A 59 -4.05 14.77 -17.53
CA ASN A 59 -3.29 14.53 -18.76
C ASN A 59 -2.45 13.24 -18.74
N ALA A 60 -2.32 12.57 -17.59
CA ALA A 60 -1.40 11.45 -17.41
C ALA A 60 -1.89 10.38 -16.42
N ARG A 61 -3.21 10.13 -16.39
CA ARG A 61 -3.86 9.19 -15.45
C ARG A 61 -3.17 7.83 -15.30
N PRO A 62 -2.76 7.13 -16.38
CA PRO A 62 -2.09 5.83 -16.22
C PRO A 62 -0.73 5.96 -15.53
N ALA A 63 0.06 7.00 -15.85
CA ALA A 63 1.35 7.23 -15.21
C ALA A 63 1.18 7.63 -13.73
N LEU A 64 0.16 8.44 -13.42
CA LEU A 64 -0.23 8.78 -12.06
C LEU A 64 -0.65 7.53 -11.28
N ALA A 65 -1.51 6.68 -11.83
CA ALA A 65 -1.95 5.44 -11.19
C ALA A 65 -0.79 4.47 -10.91
N GLN A 66 0.18 4.39 -11.83
CA GLN A 66 1.42 3.63 -11.61
C GLN A 66 2.26 4.23 -10.48
N ALA A 67 2.37 5.56 -10.38
CA ALA A 67 3.07 6.21 -9.28
C ALA A 67 2.36 5.95 -7.93
N TRP A 68 1.03 5.92 -7.94
CA TRP A 68 0.17 5.60 -6.81
C TRP A 68 -0.06 4.09 -6.59
N ARG A 69 0.77 3.22 -7.18
CA ARG A 69 0.72 1.77 -6.92
C ARG A 69 0.75 1.47 -5.42
N SER A 70 -0.06 0.49 -5.02
CA SER A 70 -0.43 0.32 -3.62
C SER A 70 -0.37 -1.10 -3.14
N PHE A 71 -0.19 -1.22 -1.82
CA PHE A 71 -0.53 -2.41 -1.04
C PHE A 71 -1.84 -2.16 -0.31
N LEU A 72 -2.65 -3.20 -0.13
CA LEU A 72 -3.94 -3.08 0.53
C LEU A 72 -4.29 -4.30 1.38
N ASP A 73 -5.00 -4.05 2.48
CA ASP A 73 -5.58 -5.10 3.30
C ASP A 73 -6.97 -4.68 3.80
N TYR A 74 -7.85 -5.66 3.98
CA TYR A 74 -9.23 -5.46 4.39
C TYR A 74 -9.60 -6.40 5.53
N ASN A 75 -10.14 -5.82 6.61
CA ASN A 75 -10.67 -6.59 7.72
C ASN A 75 -12.21 -6.56 7.69
N PRO A 76 -12.89 -7.71 7.45
CA PRO A 76 -14.35 -7.77 7.41
C PRO A 76 -15.02 -7.56 8.79
N ASN A 77 -14.33 -7.87 9.89
CA ASN A 77 -14.88 -7.71 11.24
C ASN A 77 -15.20 -6.24 11.52
N ASN A 78 -14.25 -5.35 11.25
CA ASN A 78 -14.42 -3.92 11.44
C ASN A 78 -14.91 -3.19 10.17
N GLY A 79 -14.73 -3.75 8.96
CA GLY A 79 -15.15 -3.17 7.69
C GLY A 79 -14.16 -2.14 7.13
N ILE A 80 -12.92 -2.16 7.61
CA ILE A 80 -11.87 -1.21 7.25
C ILE A 80 -10.99 -1.81 6.16
N LEU A 81 -10.85 -1.06 5.08
CA LEU A 81 -9.85 -1.27 4.03
C LEU A 81 -8.77 -0.21 4.19
N ALA A 82 -7.52 -0.63 4.36
CA ALA A 82 -6.37 0.26 4.33
C ALA A 82 -5.64 0.10 2.99
N VAL A 83 -5.20 1.22 2.42
CA VAL A 83 -4.42 1.27 1.18
C VAL A 83 -3.20 2.14 1.43
N VAL A 84 -2.01 1.64 1.16
CA VAL A 84 -0.76 2.39 1.32
C VAL A 84 -0.01 2.44 0.01
N THR A 85 0.67 3.55 -0.25
CA THR A 85 1.44 3.75 -1.49
C THR A 85 2.86 3.23 -1.37
N GLN A 86 3.33 2.53 -2.41
CA GLN A 86 4.73 2.09 -2.47
C GLN A 86 5.71 3.25 -2.69
N LEU A 87 5.22 4.36 -3.23
CA LEU A 87 5.99 5.56 -3.53
C LEU A 87 5.41 6.71 -2.72
N GLY A 88 6.26 7.51 -2.07
CA GLY A 88 5.79 8.55 -1.14
C GLY A 88 5.30 7.98 0.20
N GLU A 89 4.57 8.78 0.98
CA GLU A 89 4.11 8.41 2.33
C GLU A 89 2.61 8.69 2.46
N VAL A 90 1.80 7.88 1.76
CA VAL A 90 0.33 8.00 1.80
C VAL A 90 -0.32 6.74 2.35
N LEU A 91 -1.19 6.94 3.34
CA LEU A 91 -2.18 5.97 3.84
C LEU A 91 -3.59 6.47 3.52
N GLU A 92 -4.41 5.59 2.96
CA GLU A 92 -5.84 5.79 2.78
C GLU A 92 -6.60 4.76 3.60
N VAL A 93 -7.63 5.20 4.31
CA VAL A 93 -8.49 4.35 5.12
C VAL A 93 -9.93 4.51 4.64
N TYR A 94 -10.52 3.41 4.17
CA TYR A 94 -11.91 3.34 3.76
C TYR A 94 -12.69 2.52 4.78
N ASN A 95 -13.74 3.09 5.33
CA ASN A 95 -14.76 2.33 6.03
C ASN A 95 -15.86 1.96 5.03
N LEU A 96 -15.87 0.70 4.60
CA LEU A 96 -16.81 0.23 3.58
C LEU A 96 -18.24 0.07 4.10
N LYS A 97 -18.46 0.15 5.42
CA LYS A 97 -19.79 0.06 6.04
C LYS A 97 -20.53 1.39 6.02
N ASP A 98 -19.83 2.51 6.24
CA ASP A 98 -20.41 3.86 6.28
C ASP A 98 -19.92 4.80 5.16
N SER A 99 -19.05 4.30 4.28
CA SER A 99 -18.44 5.03 3.16
C SER A 99 -17.51 6.18 3.56
N THR A 100 -17.03 6.24 4.80
CA THR A 100 -16.00 7.22 5.20
C THR A 100 -14.68 6.91 4.51
N HIS A 101 -14.03 7.94 3.95
CA HIS A 101 -12.69 7.86 3.37
C HIS A 101 -11.78 8.92 4.02
N VAL A 102 -10.66 8.46 4.57
CA VAL A 102 -9.65 9.31 5.20
C VAL A 102 -8.33 9.13 4.47
N VAL A 103 -7.71 10.24 4.09
CA VAL A 103 -6.36 10.26 3.50
C VAL A 103 -5.40 10.88 4.51
N ARG A 104 -4.23 10.26 4.66
CA ARG A 104 -3.13 10.70 5.52
C ARG A 104 -1.86 10.72 4.69
N ILE A 105 -1.28 11.91 4.57
CA ILE A 105 -0.04 12.16 3.87
C ILE A 105 0.99 12.53 4.92
N GLY A 106 2.09 11.79 4.98
CA GLY A 106 3.18 12.04 5.91
C GLY A 106 4.14 13.13 5.42
N GLU A 107 5.28 13.25 6.09
CA GLU A 107 6.28 14.29 5.84
C GLU A 107 6.89 14.19 4.44
N TYR A 108 6.98 12.98 3.88
CA TYR A 108 7.52 12.76 2.53
C TYR A 108 6.52 13.01 1.40
N GLY A 109 5.28 13.38 1.71
CA GLY A 109 4.29 13.77 0.69
C GLY A 109 3.71 12.60 -0.12
N GLU A 110 2.99 12.96 -1.18
CA GLU A 110 2.45 12.02 -2.17
C GLU A 110 3.55 11.46 -3.10
N PRO A 111 3.27 10.44 -3.94
CA PRO A 111 4.24 9.94 -4.90
C PRO A 111 4.80 11.04 -5.83
N GLU A 112 6.10 11.30 -5.74
CA GLU A 112 6.80 12.17 -6.70
C GLU A 112 7.33 11.38 -7.89
N PHE A 113 7.02 11.84 -9.10
CA PHE A 113 7.47 11.19 -10.33
C PHE A 113 7.65 12.18 -11.49
N LYS A 114 8.36 11.72 -12.54
CA LYS A 114 8.45 12.38 -13.84
C LYS A 114 7.89 11.48 -14.91
N ILE A 115 7.22 12.08 -15.89
CA ILE A 115 6.73 11.33 -17.04
C ILE A 115 7.84 11.28 -18.10
N SER A 116 8.20 10.07 -18.52
CA SER A 116 9.12 9.81 -19.63
C SER A 116 8.56 8.66 -20.47
N ASP A 117 8.41 8.87 -21.78
CA ASP A 117 7.86 7.87 -22.71
C ASP A 117 6.53 7.23 -22.27
N GLY A 118 5.68 8.01 -21.58
CA GLY A 118 4.39 7.54 -21.05
C GLY A 118 4.46 6.81 -19.70
N TYR A 119 5.66 6.64 -19.13
CA TYR A 119 5.86 6.01 -17.81
C TYR A 119 6.10 7.03 -16.71
N GLY A 120 5.57 6.75 -15.51
CA GLY A 120 5.92 7.47 -14.29
C GLY A 120 7.23 6.96 -13.71
N ILE A 121 8.33 7.69 -13.90
CA ILE A 121 9.62 7.40 -13.27
C ILE A 121 9.64 8.04 -11.87
N PRO A 122 9.73 7.25 -10.79
CA PRO A 122 9.69 7.80 -9.44
C PRO A 122 10.96 8.61 -9.13
N THR A 123 10.78 9.74 -8.45
CA THR A 123 11.88 10.64 -8.06
C THR A 123 11.96 10.92 -6.56
N GLY A 124 10.92 10.58 -5.81
CA GLY A 124 10.84 10.78 -4.36
C GLY A 124 11.48 9.64 -3.56
N ILE A 125 10.66 9.01 -2.71
CA ILE A 125 11.08 7.93 -1.80
C ILE A 125 10.40 6.59 -2.12
N MET A 126 11.06 5.50 -1.70
CA MET A 126 10.38 4.25 -1.42
C MET A 126 9.57 4.42 -0.12
N GLY A 127 8.28 4.16 -0.21
CA GLY A 127 7.27 4.39 0.81
C GLY A 127 6.98 3.15 1.64
N PHE A 128 5.74 2.67 1.52
CA PHE A 128 5.28 1.47 2.21
C PHE A 128 5.52 0.20 1.39
N SER A 129 5.81 -0.93 2.04
CA SER A 129 5.92 -2.23 1.36
C SER A 129 4.87 -3.26 1.76
N ASP A 130 4.14 -3.02 2.84
CA ASP A 130 3.08 -3.90 3.30
C ASP A 130 2.14 -3.18 4.26
N VAL A 131 0.92 -3.70 4.39
CA VAL A 131 -0.11 -3.22 5.32
C VAL A 131 -0.95 -4.39 5.83
N GLN A 132 -1.29 -4.33 7.11
CA GLN A 132 -2.27 -5.22 7.70
C GLN A 132 -3.28 -4.46 8.56
N VAL A 133 -4.56 -4.72 8.34
CA VAL A 133 -5.67 -4.23 9.15
C VAL A 133 -6.05 -5.30 10.17
N THR A 134 -5.66 -5.09 11.42
CA THR A 134 -6.05 -5.94 12.55
C THR A 134 -7.41 -5.51 13.11
N ASP A 135 -7.86 -6.14 14.19
CA ASP A 135 -9.11 -5.79 14.84
C ASP A 135 -9.03 -4.42 15.53
N SER A 136 -7.85 -4.00 16.01
CA SER A 136 -7.68 -2.75 16.77
C SER A 136 -6.92 -1.64 16.04
N ALA A 137 -6.02 -1.98 15.12
CA ALA A 137 -5.14 -1.03 14.45
C ALA A 137 -4.72 -1.43 13.02
N ILE A 138 -4.15 -0.48 12.30
CA ILE A 138 -3.54 -0.67 10.98
C ILE A 138 -2.02 -0.62 11.17
N TYR A 139 -1.33 -1.66 10.75
CA TYR A 139 0.13 -1.78 10.81
C TYR A 139 0.69 -1.69 9.40
N THR A 140 1.73 -0.91 9.19
CA THR A 140 2.35 -0.75 7.86
C THR A 140 3.87 -0.82 7.96
N VAL A 141 4.52 -1.39 6.95
CA VAL A 141 5.98 -1.40 6.83
C VAL A 141 6.43 -0.19 6.01
N PHE A 142 7.28 0.66 6.57
CA PHE A 142 7.74 1.89 5.92
C PHE A 142 9.27 1.94 5.73
N HIS A 143 9.68 2.37 4.54
CA HIS A 143 11.08 2.48 4.10
C HIS A 143 11.63 3.88 4.38
N GLY A 144 11.08 4.90 3.70
CA GLY A 144 11.54 6.29 3.81
C GLY A 144 12.88 6.58 3.12
N THR A 145 13.40 5.67 2.30
CA THR A 145 14.69 5.85 1.62
C THR A 145 14.47 6.49 0.25
N SER A 146 15.25 7.51 -0.10
CA SER A 146 15.10 8.19 -1.39
C SER A 146 15.64 7.38 -2.57
N PHE A 147 15.02 7.50 -3.75
CA PHE A 147 15.54 6.86 -4.97
C PHE A 147 16.96 7.31 -5.32
N LYS A 148 17.31 8.55 -4.96
CA LYS A 148 18.67 9.09 -5.11
C LYS A 148 19.69 8.34 -4.25
N GLU A 149 19.33 7.98 -3.02
CA GLU A 149 20.19 7.17 -2.14
C GLU A 149 20.29 5.74 -2.64
N ILE A 150 19.16 5.12 -3.02
CA ILE A 150 19.12 3.77 -3.60
C ILE A 150 20.07 3.69 -4.81
N ALA A 151 19.98 4.64 -5.74
CA ALA A 151 20.83 4.68 -6.93
C ALA A 151 22.32 4.84 -6.59
N ARG A 152 22.65 5.74 -5.65
CA ARG A 152 24.05 6.00 -5.22
C ARG A 152 24.70 4.81 -4.56
N GLN A 153 23.91 4.00 -3.84
CA GLN A 153 24.45 2.88 -3.07
C GLN A 153 24.55 1.59 -3.87
N SER A 154 24.00 1.55 -5.10
CA SER A 154 24.15 0.43 -6.05
C SER A 154 23.88 -0.94 -5.40
N GLY A 155 22.84 -1.04 -4.56
CA GLY A 155 22.45 -2.28 -3.87
C GLY A 155 23.27 -2.63 -2.62
N ARG A 156 24.07 -1.70 -2.08
CA ARG A 156 24.82 -1.92 -0.82
C ARG A 156 24.00 -1.68 0.46
N LEU A 157 22.84 -1.05 0.36
CA LEU A 157 21.92 -0.93 1.49
C LEU A 157 21.17 -2.25 1.67
N PRO A 158 20.88 -2.64 2.92
CA PRO A 158 19.82 -3.60 3.18
C PRO A 158 18.52 -3.12 2.53
N ASP A 159 17.84 -4.04 1.85
CA ASP A 159 16.56 -3.79 1.20
C ASP A 159 15.41 -4.00 2.19
N GLY A 160 14.38 -3.16 2.12
CA GLY A 160 13.19 -3.23 2.99
C GLY A 160 12.94 -2.00 3.84
N GLY A 161 11.85 -2.06 4.60
CA GLY A 161 11.44 -1.06 5.56
C GLY A 161 12.07 -1.27 6.92
N LYS A 162 12.51 -0.17 7.55
CA LYS A 162 13.09 -0.18 8.90
C LYS A 162 12.09 0.20 9.98
N TYR A 163 10.88 0.59 9.57
CA TYR A 163 9.88 1.11 10.49
C TYR A 163 8.57 0.36 10.33
N ILE A 164 7.88 0.15 11.45
CA ILE A 164 6.47 -0.21 11.44
C ILE A 164 5.69 0.98 11.96
N TYR A 165 4.80 1.52 11.13
CA TYR A 165 3.88 2.57 11.55
C TYR A 165 2.57 1.92 11.98
N VAL A 166 2.01 2.42 13.08
CA VAL A 166 0.74 1.96 13.61
C VAL A 166 -0.23 3.12 13.60
N PHE A 167 -1.38 2.89 12.96
CA PHE A 167 -2.48 3.84 12.91
C PHE A 167 -3.72 3.24 13.55
N SER A 168 -4.58 4.09 14.09
CA SER A 168 -5.94 3.68 14.47
C SER A 168 -6.74 3.29 13.23
N LEU A 169 -7.86 2.59 13.43
CA LEU A 169 -8.83 2.31 12.36
C LEU A 169 -9.45 3.57 11.70
N LYS A 170 -9.19 4.76 12.23
CA LYS A 170 -9.58 6.05 11.64
C LYS A 170 -8.44 6.74 10.88
N GLY A 171 -7.26 6.12 10.82
CA GLY A 171 -6.06 6.69 10.19
C GLY A 171 -5.27 7.65 11.08
N GLU A 172 -5.61 7.81 12.36
CA GLU A 172 -4.76 8.61 13.27
C GLU A 172 -3.47 7.86 13.63
N PRO A 173 -2.28 8.49 13.57
CA PRO A 173 -1.04 7.85 13.96
C PRO A 173 -1.04 7.55 15.46
N LEU A 174 -0.67 6.31 15.83
CA LEU A 174 -0.61 5.84 17.21
C LEU A 174 0.83 5.74 17.68
N CYS A 175 1.67 5.02 16.94
CA CYS A 175 3.09 4.88 17.25
C CYS A 175 3.91 4.47 16.02
N LYS A 176 5.24 4.53 16.19
CA LYS A 176 6.24 4.12 15.22
C LYS A 176 7.26 3.23 15.91
N TYR A 177 7.37 1.99 15.47
CA TYR A 177 8.46 1.11 15.87
C TYR A 177 9.67 1.32 14.96
N VAL A 178 10.86 1.31 15.56
CA VAL A 178 12.14 1.32 14.85
C VAL A 178 12.77 -0.04 15.01
N LEU A 179 13.00 -0.71 13.89
CA LEU A 179 13.55 -2.05 13.87
C LEU A 179 15.09 -2.02 13.76
N ASP A 180 15.71 -3.05 14.30
CA ASP A 180 17.11 -3.40 14.08
C ASP A 180 17.34 -4.17 12.77
N HIS A 181 16.26 -4.66 12.15
CA HIS A 181 16.24 -5.33 10.85
C HIS A 181 15.48 -4.51 9.78
N TYR A 182 15.73 -4.83 8.52
CA TYR A 182 14.96 -4.34 7.37
C TYR A 182 14.00 -5.45 6.92
N ILE A 183 12.73 -5.10 6.72
CA ILE A 183 11.66 -6.08 6.46
C ILE A 183 10.79 -5.68 5.28
N TYR A 184 10.12 -6.63 4.64
CA TYR A 184 9.16 -6.36 3.56
C TYR A 184 7.72 -6.58 3.99
N GLY A 185 7.40 -7.81 4.40
CA GLY A 185 6.05 -8.22 4.78
C GLY A 185 5.92 -8.43 6.28
N ILE A 186 4.70 -8.29 6.79
CA ILE A 186 4.34 -8.50 8.18
C ILE A 186 3.08 -9.37 8.32
N TRP A 187 3.02 -10.06 9.45
CA TRP A 187 1.80 -10.63 9.99
C TRP A 187 1.75 -10.32 11.49
N VAL A 188 0.68 -9.68 11.94
CA VAL A 188 0.49 -9.15 13.28
C VAL A 188 -0.59 -9.95 14.00
N ASP A 189 -0.25 -10.43 15.20
CA ASP A 189 -1.16 -11.03 16.16
C ASP A 189 -1.20 -10.16 17.41
N GLU A 190 -2.31 -9.43 17.58
CA GLU A 190 -2.51 -8.53 18.71
C GLU A 190 -2.75 -9.29 20.02
N ALA A 191 -3.28 -10.52 19.98
CA ALA A 191 -3.57 -11.30 21.18
C ALA A 191 -2.28 -11.80 21.84
N THR A 192 -1.30 -12.22 21.04
CA THR A 192 0.02 -12.62 21.53
C THR A 192 1.05 -11.50 21.48
N LYS A 193 0.65 -10.31 21.04
CA LYS A 193 1.52 -9.15 20.76
C LYS A 193 2.76 -9.51 19.95
N THR A 194 2.58 -10.33 18.93
CA THR A 194 3.65 -10.83 18.07
C THR A 194 3.54 -10.22 16.68
N ILE A 195 4.68 -9.85 16.09
CA ILE A 195 4.78 -9.52 14.66
C ILE A 195 5.75 -10.53 14.04
N ILE A 196 5.28 -11.29 13.07
CA ILE A 196 6.12 -12.08 12.18
C ILE A 196 6.45 -11.22 10.97
N ALA A 197 7.69 -11.20 10.54
CA ALA A 197 8.11 -10.38 9.40
C ALA A 197 9.07 -11.12 8.48
N THR A 198 9.26 -10.61 7.27
CA THR A 198 10.21 -11.15 6.29
C THR A 198 11.38 -10.21 6.07
N ASP A 199 12.61 -10.68 6.30
CA ASP A 199 13.87 -10.00 5.99
C ASP A 199 14.49 -10.64 4.74
N VAL A 200 14.47 -9.91 3.62
CA VAL A 200 14.97 -10.39 2.33
C VAL A 200 16.50 -10.39 2.24
N ASN A 201 17.19 -9.91 3.27
CA ASN A 201 18.65 -9.79 3.32
C ASN A 201 19.31 -11.01 3.97
N ASN A 202 18.54 -12.01 4.40
CA ASN A 202 19.03 -13.19 5.12
C ASN A 202 18.46 -14.49 4.53
N ASP A 203 19.27 -15.56 4.54
CA ASP A 203 18.87 -16.92 4.15
C ASP A 203 17.83 -17.52 5.11
N GLU A 204 17.78 -17.04 6.36
CA GLU A 204 16.70 -17.31 7.33
C GLU A 204 15.78 -16.08 7.42
N PRO A 205 14.84 -15.90 6.48
CA PRO A 205 14.15 -14.62 6.29
C PRO A 205 13.03 -14.37 7.30
N ILE A 206 12.65 -15.34 8.13
CA ILE A 206 11.50 -15.18 9.04
C ILE A 206 11.97 -14.61 10.37
N LEU A 207 11.53 -13.40 10.68
CA LEU A 207 11.78 -12.72 11.94
C LEU A 207 10.53 -12.76 12.82
N LYS A 208 10.76 -12.71 14.14
CA LYS A 208 9.70 -12.57 15.14
C LYS A 208 10.04 -11.42 16.08
N PHE A 209 9.14 -10.45 16.15
CA PHE A 209 9.16 -9.35 17.10
C PHE A 209 8.01 -9.50 18.10
N ASN A 210 8.18 -8.91 19.29
CA ASN A 210 7.08 -8.74 20.25
C ASN A 210 6.92 -7.25 20.53
N PHE A 211 5.70 -6.81 20.80
CA PHE A 211 5.39 -5.38 20.98
C PHE A 211 4.47 -5.10 22.18
N GLY A 212 4.27 -3.80 22.42
CA GLY A 212 3.28 -3.22 23.33
C GLY A 212 3.62 -3.21 24.80
#